data_AF-A0A958A2D1-F1
#
_entry.id   AF-A0A958A2D1-F1
#
_cell.length_a   1.000
_cell.length_b   1.000
_cell.length_c   1.000
_cell.angle_alpha   90.00
_cell.angle_beta   90.00
_cell.angle_gamma   90.00
#
_symmetry.space_group_name_H-M   'P 1'
#
loop_
_entity.id
_entity.type
_entity.pdbx_description
1 polymer ?
#
loop_
_entity_poly.entity_id
_entity_poly.type
_entity_poly.pdbx_seq_one_letter_code
_entity_poly.pdbx_strand_id
1 'polypeptide(L)'
;NLCYRMLGDATEAEDAAQETFLRAYTKLKTYNADRKLSSWLLSIASHYCIDRLRKKRYQMVSWDELPPWQAVADRKPQPEEAALTHERHDTVHQLLETLPEDYRAATVLRYWYEMSYDEIAETLDTSVSAIKSRLFRARQMLAEAAEAP
;
A
#
# COMPACT_ATOMS: atom_id res chain seq x y z
N ASN A 1 -8.10 3.65 7.14
CA ASN A 1 -6.64 3.70 7.33
C ASN A 1 -5.95 3.41 5.99
N LEU A 2 -5.10 4.34 5.51
CA LEU A 2 -4.29 4.22 4.29
C LEU A 2 -3.34 3.01 4.37
N CYS A 3 -2.61 2.86 5.46
CA CYS A 3 -1.63 1.78 5.64
C CYS A 3 -2.29 0.40 5.50
N TYR A 4 -3.47 0.20 6.08
CA TYR A 4 -4.21 -1.06 5.92
C TYR A 4 -4.59 -1.35 4.48
N ARG A 5 -5.07 -0.34 3.74
CA ARG A 5 -5.43 -0.50 2.32
C ARG A 5 -4.20 -0.72 1.43
N MET A 6 -3.03 -0.26 1.86
CA MET A 6 -1.78 -0.47 1.17
C MET A 6 -1.18 -1.84 1.47
N LEU A 7 -1.17 -2.28 2.74
CA LEU A 7 -0.40 -3.43 3.21
C LEU A 7 -1.21 -4.70 3.43
N GLY A 8 -2.50 -4.59 3.75
CA GLY A 8 -3.40 -5.74 3.95
C GLY A 8 -3.30 -6.49 5.24
N ASP A 9 -2.15 -6.43 5.90
CA ASP A 9 -2.01 -6.97 7.23
C ASP A 9 -2.28 -5.88 8.28
N ALA A 10 -3.11 -6.21 9.28
CA ALA A 10 -3.47 -5.27 10.34
C ALA A 10 -2.26 -4.85 11.19
N THR A 11 -1.35 -5.79 11.47
CA THR A 11 -0.14 -5.56 12.26
C THR A 11 0.84 -4.70 11.47
N GLU A 12 1.13 -5.05 10.21
CA GLU A 12 1.99 -4.25 9.35
C GLU A 12 1.44 -2.84 9.12
N ALA A 13 0.11 -2.71 9.04
CA ALA A 13 -0.57 -1.43 8.91
C ALA A 13 -0.43 -0.57 10.16
N GLU A 14 -0.52 -1.16 11.36
CA GLU A 14 -0.31 -0.46 12.62
C GLU A 14 1.14 0.04 12.72
N ASP A 15 2.12 -0.83 12.48
CA ASP A 15 3.54 -0.48 12.46
C ASP A 15 3.82 0.67 11.47
N ALA A 16 3.22 0.61 10.28
CA ALA A 16 3.37 1.65 9.28
C ALA A 16 2.72 2.97 9.69
N ALA A 17 1.59 2.93 10.40
CA ALA A 17 0.97 4.14 10.93
C ALA A 17 1.87 4.77 12.01
N GLN A 18 2.41 3.97 12.93
CA GLN A 18 3.32 4.45 13.97
C GLN A 18 4.57 5.11 13.37
N GLU A 19 5.22 4.41 12.43
CA GLU A 19 6.41 4.93 11.73
C GLU A 19 6.10 6.21 10.95
N THR A 20 4.91 6.31 10.34
CA THR A 20 4.46 7.55 9.67
C THR A 20 4.45 8.72 10.65
N PHE A 21 3.86 8.56 11.83
CA PHE A 21 3.79 9.65 12.82
C PHE A 21 5.16 10.00 13.39
N LEU A 22 6.05 9.03 13.60
CA LEU A 22 7.44 9.28 13.99
C LEU A 22 8.19 10.08 12.93
N ARG A 23 8.06 9.71 11.65
CA ARG A 23 8.62 10.47 10.52
C ARG A 23 8.02 11.86 10.39
N ALA A 24 6.72 12.00 10.62
CA ALA A 24 6.06 13.30 10.60
C ALA A 24 6.58 14.20 11.73
N TYR A 25 6.72 13.68 12.95
CA TYR A 25 7.25 14.44 14.07
C TYR A 25 8.68 14.93 13.81
N THR A 26 9.56 14.05 13.30
CA THR A 26 10.95 14.41 12.97
C THR A 26 11.05 15.41 11.83
N LYS A 27 10.14 15.36 10.85
CA LYS A 27 10.08 16.27 9.70
C LYS A 27 9.15 17.47 9.91
N LEU A 28 8.57 17.65 11.09
CA LEU A 28 7.55 18.69 11.32
C LEU A 28 8.04 20.10 10.98
N LYS A 29 9.33 20.37 11.19
CA LYS A 29 9.97 21.65 10.85
C LYS A 29 10.02 21.94 9.35
N THR A 30 9.87 20.93 8.49
CA THR A 30 9.86 21.07 7.03
C THR A 30 8.45 21.18 6.45
N TYR A 31 7.41 21.10 7.30
CA TYR A 31 6.03 21.25 6.87
C TYR A 31 5.80 22.67 6.36
N ASN A 32 5.22 22.79 5.15
CA ASN A 32 4.72 24.06 4.64
C ASN A 32 3.23 24.16 4.97
N ALA A 33 2.82 25.24 5.63
CA ALA A 33 1.43 25.52 5.99
C ALA A 33 0.52 25.81 4.79
N ASP A 34 1.07 26.09 3.61
CA ASP A 34 0.28 26.26 2.37
C ASP A 34 -0.37 24.95 1.90
N ARG A 35 0.14 23.81 2.36
CA ARG A 35 -0.40 22.47 2.08
C ARG A 35 -1.31 22.05 3.22
N LYS A 36 -2.33 21.23 2.96
CA LYS A 36 -3.10 20.59 4.03
C LYS A 36 -2.19 19.63 4.81
N LEU A 37 -2.25 19.69 6.15
CA LEU A 37 -1.51 18.77 7.02
C LEU A 37 -1.83 17.30 6.72
N SER A 38 -3.10 17.00 6.41
CA SER A 38 -3.53 15.67 6.01
C SER A 38 -2.83 15.18 4.75
N SER A 39 -2.74 16.00 3.70
CA SER A 39 -2.04 15.65 2.45
C SER A 39 -0.54 15.40 2.72
N TRP A 40 0.08 16.22 3.56
CA TRP A 40 1.49 16.03 3.94
C TRP A 40 1.72 14.75 4.76
N LEU A 41 0.81 14.41 5.68
CA LEU A 41 0.89 13.13 6.41
C LEU A 41 0.65 11.93 5.48
N LEU A 42 -0.31 12.04 4.56
CA LEU A 42 -0.61 11.00 3.58
C LEU A 42 0.55 10.77 2.60
N SER A 43 1.35 11.79 2.28
CA SER A 43 2.55 11.59 1.46
C SER A 43 3.59 10.76 2.20
N ILE A 44 3.83 11.05 3.49
CA ILE A 44 4.76 10.27 4.32
C ILE A 44 4.30 8.80 4.40
N ALA A 45 3.02 8.58 4.71
CA ALA A 45 2.45 7.24 4.80
C ALA A 45 2.48 6.48 3.47
N SER A 46 2.10 7.14 2.37
CA SER A 46 2.06 6.50 1.04
C SER A 46 3.45 6.07 0.60
N HIS A 47 4.46 6.95 0.71
CA HIS A 47 5.84 6.60 0.38
C HIS A 47 6.37 5.46 1.25
N TYR A 48 6.11 5.50 2.57
CA TYR A 48 6.54 4.42 3.46
C TYR A 48 5.91 3.07 3.09
N CYS A 49 4.61 3.05 2.78
CA CYS A 49 3.94 1.82 2.37
C CYS A 49 4.45 1.31 1.01
N ILE A 50 4.66 2.21 0.04
CA ILE A 50 5.25 1.88 -1.27
C ILE A 50 6.64 1.25 -1.10
N ASP A 51 7.49 1.85 -0.28
CA ASP A 51 8.84 1.34 -0.01
C ASP A 51 8.82 -0.05 0.64
N ARG A 52 7.91 -0.28 1.60
CA ARG A 52 7.72 -1.61 2.20
C ARG A 52 7.26 -2.64 1.18
N LEU A 53 6.28 -2.30 0.33
CA LEU A 53 5.77 -3.19 -0.72
C LEU A 53 6.85 -3.55 -1.74
N ARG A 54 7.66 -2.57 -2.16
CA ARG A 54 8.82 -2.80 -3.04
C ARG A 54 9.84 -3.73 -2.40
N LYS A 55 10.21 -3.50 -1.15
CA LYS A 55 11.15 -4.36 -0.41
C LYS A 55 10.64 -5.80 -0.30
N LYS A 56 9.36 -6.00 0.02
CA LYS A 56 8.72 -7.32 0.10
C LYS A 56 8.79 -8.04 -1.25
N ARG A 57 8.52 -7.34 -2.36
CA ARG A 57 8.65 -7.90 -3.71
C ARG A 57 10.07 -8.34 -4.05
N TYR A 58 11.07 -7.50 -3.78
CA TYR A 58 12.47 -7.85 -4.04
C TYR A 58 12.93 -9.06 -3.23
N GLN A 59 12.48 -9.19 -1.99
CA GLN A 59 12.78 -10.36 -1.17
C GLN A 59 12.18 -11.63 -1.78
N MET A 60 10.92 -11.60 -2.23
CA MET A 60 10.29 -12.76 -2.89
C MET A 60 11.05 -13.19 -4.15
N VAL A 61 11.39 -12.25 -5.04
CA VAL A 61 12.14 -12.55 -6.26
C VAL A 61 13.54 -13.12 -5.96
N SER A 62 14.20 -12.65 -4.90
CA SER A 62 15.52 -13.14 -4.50
C SER A 62 15.53 -14.59 -3.97
N TRP A 63 14.39 -15.09 -3.48
CA TRP A 63 14.28 -16.49 -3.04
C TRP A 63 14.14 -17.46 -4.21
N ASP A 64 13.58 -17.01 -5.34
CA ASP A 64 13.41 -17.82 -6.56
C ASP A 64 14.73 -18.06 -7.32
N GLU A 65 15.80 -17.33 -7.00
CA GLU A 65 17.12 -17.42 -7.65
C GLU A 65 18.14 -18.31 -6.91
N LEU A 66 17.76 -18.97 -5.80
CA LEU A 66 18.66 -19.86 -5.04
C LEU A 66 18.52 -21.33 -5.47
N PRO A 67 19.62 -22.09 -5.67
CA PRO A 67 19.55 -23.53 -5.91
C PRO A 67 18.92 -24.26 -4.70
N PRO A 68 18.23 -25.39 -4.91
CA PRO A 68 17.28 -25.98 -3.96
C PRO A 68 17.95 -26.75 -2.81
N TRP A 69 18.80 -26.09 -2.03
CA TRP A 69 19.52 -26.69 -0.90
C TRP A 69 19.59 -25.71 0.26
N GLN A 70 18.46 -25.54 0.95
CA GLN A 70 18.30 -25.42 2.40
C GLN A 70 16.90 -24.85 2.70
N ALA A 71 15.87 -25.66 2.44
CA ALA A 71 14.60 -25.48 3.12
C ALA A 71 14.76 -25.97 4.56
N VAL A 72 15.21 -25.09 5.46
CA VAL A 72 15.01 -25.31 6.89
C VAL A 72 13.54 -25.04 7.15
N ALA A 73 12.75 -26.11 7.18
CA ALA A 73 11.38 -26.08 7.66
C ALA A 73 11.41 -25.72 9.14
N ASP A 74 11.11 -24.48 9.48
CA ASP A 74 10.86 -24.09 10.86
C ASP A 74 9.37 -23.87 11.11
N ARG A 75 8.97 -24.33 12.30
CA ARG A 75 7.64 -24.82 12.64
C ARG A 75 6.56 -23.73 12.63
N LYS A 76 5.44 -24.04 11.96
CA LYS A 76 4.18 -23.28 11.99
C LYS A 76 3.65 -23.11 13.43
N PRO A 77 3.18 -21.92 13.83
CA PRO A 77 2.04 -21.78 14.72
C PRO A 77 0.74 -22.15 13.96
N GLN A 78 -0.17 -22.88 14.60
CA GLN A 78 -1.38 -23.43 13.99
C GLN A 78 -2.40 -22.34 13.59
N PRO A 79 -3.07 -22.43 12.42
CA PRO A 79 -3.83 -21.33 11.82
C PRO A 79 -5.37 -21.49 11.90
N GLU A 80 -5.94 -21.86 13.05
CA GLU A 80 -7.40 -22.05 13.14
C GLU A 80 -8.17 -20.82 13.65
N GLU A 81 -7.57 -19.95 14.47
CA GLU A 81 -8.28 -18.76 14.99
C GLU A 81 -8.17 -17.52 14.08
N ALA A 82 -7.14 -17.43 13.24
CA ALA A 82 -6.97 -16.35 12.27
C ALA A 82 -7.90 -16.49 11.04
N ALA A 83 -8.31 -17.72 10.72
CA ALA A 83 -9.11 -18.04 9.54
C ALA A 83 -10.56 -17.51 9.62
N LEU A 84 -11.19 -17.52 10.80
CA LEU A 84 -12.60 -17.13 10.96
C LEU A 84 -12.83 -15.61 10.95
N THR A 85 -11.81 -14.80 11.24
CA THR A 85 -11.93 -13.33 11.30
C THR A 85 -11.67 -12.67 9.94
N HIS A 86 -10.96 -13.37 9.05
CA HIS A 86 -10.57 -12.91 7.70
C HIS A 86 -11.71 -13.00 6.66
N GLU A 87 -12.67 -13.92 6.85
CA GLU A 87 -13.53 -14.39 5.76
C GLU A 87 -14.60 -13.40 5.25
N ARG A 88 -14.74 -12.20 5.82
CA ARG A 88 -15.85 -11.27 5.50
C ARG A 88 -15.48 -9.86 5.05
N HIS A 89 -14.20 -9.46 5.07
CA HIS A 89 -13.77 -8.10 4.69
C HIS A 89 -12.85 -8.02 3.47
N ASP A 90 -12.60 -9.15 2.79
CA ASP A 90 -11.38 -9.31 2.01
C ASP A 90 -11.49 -9.16 0.49
N THR A 91 -12.67 -9.08 -0.13
CA THR A 91 -12.71 -9.00 -1.61
C THR A 91 -12.11 -7.69 -2.13
N VAL A 92 -12.47 -6.55 -1.55
CA VAL A 92 -11.91 -5.25 -1.97
C VAL A 92 -10.41 -5.18 -1.68
N HIS A 93 -9.99 -5.78 -0.56
CA HIS A 93 -8.59 -5.79 -0.18
C HIS A 93 -7.76 -6.65 -1.13
N GLN A 94 -8.18 -7.90 -1.38
CA GLN A 94 -7.57 -8.80 -2.37
C GLN A 94 -7.51 -8.16 -3.76
N LEU A 95 -8.56 -7.46 -4.18
CA LEU A 95 -8.54 -6.72 -5.45
C LEU A 95 -7.48 -5.61 -5.45
N LEU A 96 -7.34 -4.85 -4.37
CA LEU A 96 -6.25 -3.87 -4.25
C LEU A 96 -4.87 -4.54 -4.26
N GLU A 97 -4.75 -5.77 -3.73
CA GLU A 97 -3.49 -6.53 -3.74
C GLU A 97 -2.99 -6.87 -5.14
N THR A 98 -3.90 -7.03 -6.10
CA THR A 98 -3.56 -7.27 -7.52
C THR A 98 -2.86 -6.08 -8.18
N LEU A 99 -3.01 -4.88 -7.61
CA LEU A 99 -2.43 -3.66 -8.19
C LEU A 99 -0.96 -3.50 -7.81
N PRO A 100 -0.13 -2.99 -8.74
CA PRO A 100 1.17 -2.41 -8.41
C PRO A 100 1.01 -1.32 -7.33
N GLU A 101 2.02 -1.17 -6.48
CA GLU A 101 2.04 -0.31 -5.30
C GLU A 101 1.70 1.15 -5.63
N ASP A 102 2.21 1.69 -6.74
CA ASP A 102 1.94 3.07 -7.16
C ASP A 102 0.48 3.24 -7.64
N TYR A 103 -0.12 2.17 -8.18
CA TYR A 103 -1.48 2.17 -8.71
C TYR A 103 -2.47 2.03 -7.55
N ARG A 104 -2.13 1.16 -6.59
CA ARG A 104 -2.83 1.00 -5.31
C ARG A 104 -2.85 2.31 -4.55
N ALA A 105 -1.71 2.98 -4.39
CA ALA A 105 -1.64 4.27 -3.70
C ALA A 105 -2.53 5.33 -4.35
N ALA A 106 -2.43 5.50 -5.68
CA ALA A 106 -3.28 6.45 -6.41
C ALA A 106 -4.78 6.13 -6.24
N THR A 107 -5.15 4.85 -6.32
CA THR A 107 -6.53 4.38 -6.14
C THR A 107 -7.03 4.68 -4.73
N VAL A 108 -6.25 4.37 -3.70
CA VAL A 108 -6.65 4.61 -2.30
C VAL A 108 -6.82 6.10 -2.02
N LEU A 109 -5.87 6.94 -2.44
CA LEU A 109 -5.96 8.38 -2.27
C LEU A 109 -7.16 8.98 -3.02
N ARG A 110 -7.48 8.45 -4.20
CA ARG A 110 -8.63 8.91 -4.98
C ARG A 110 -9.98 8.55 -4.35
N TYR A 111 -10.15 7.30 -3.94
CA TYR A 111 -11.48 6.78 -3.57
C TYR A 111 -11.78 6.80 -2.07
N TRP A 112 -10.77 6.81 -1.19
CA TRP A 112 -10.98 6.89 0.27
C TRP A 112 -10.66 8.25 0.86
N TYR A 113 -9.81 9.02 0.21
CA TYR A 113 -9.43 10.36 0.67
C TYR A 113 -9.96 11.47 -0.25
N GLU A 114 -10.70 11.10 -1.30
CA GLU A 114 -11.38 12.01 -2.24
C GLU A 114 -10.47 13.07 -2.86
N MET A 115 -9.17 12.79 -2.93
CA MET A 115 -8.18 13.76 -3.39
C MET A 115 -8.32 14.05 -4.89
N SER A 116 -8.08 15.30 -5.26
CA SER A 116 -7.99 15.71 -6.66
C SER A 116 -6.77 15.09 -7.34
N TYR A 117 -6.73 15.07 -8.68
CA TYR A 117 -5.56 14.54 -9.38
C TYR A 117 -4.30 15.36 -9.10
N ASP A 118 -4.45 16.67 -8.90
CA ASP A 118 -3.35 17.57 -8.52
C ASP A 118 -2.86 17.26 -7.09
N GLU A 119 -3.78 17.07 -6.13
CA GLU A 119 -3.42 16.72 -4.75
C GLU A 119 -2.71 15.35 -4.69
N ILE A 120 -3.17 14.35 -5.47
CA ILE A 120 -2.52 13.03 -5.54
C ILE A 120 -1.15 13.15 -6.19
N ALA A 121 -1.01 13.95 -7.26
CA ALA A 121 0.25 14.17 -7.94
C ALA A 121 1.30 14.79 -7.00
N GLU A 122 0.90 15.80 -6.22
CA GLU A 122 1.75 16.38 -5.17
C GLU A 122 2.08 15.35 -4.08
N THR A 123 1.08 14.58 -3.62
CA THR A 123 1.25 13.61 -2.53
C THR A 123 2.19 12.46 -2.88
N LEU A 124 2.17 12.00 -4.13
CA LEU A 124 2.99 10.90 -4.64
C LEU A 124 4.22 11.38 -5.43
N ASP A 125 4.55 12.68 -5.33
CA ASP A 125 5.69 13.33 -6.00
C ASP A 125 5.84 12.93 -7.48
N THR A 126 4.77 13.16 -8.25
CA THR A 126 4.67 12.75 -9.66
C THR A 126 3.83 13.74 -10.47
N SER A 127 3.67 13.52 -11.78
CA SER A 127 2.82 14.36 -12.64
C SER A 127 1.34 13.97 -12.59
N VAL A 128 0.46 14.94 -12.80
CA VAL A 128 -1.00 14.73 -12.99
C VAL A 128 -1.27 13.77 -14.17
N SER A 129 -0.45 13.83 -15.22
CA SER A 129 -0.54 12.91 -16.36
C SER A 129 -0.29 11.46 -15.93
N ALA A 130 0.74 11.23 -15.11
CA ALA A 130 1.01 9.92 -14.54
C ALA A 130 -0.14 9.44 -13.65
N ILE A 131 -0.74 10.31 -12.81
CA ILE A 131 -1.89 9.94 -11.98
C ILE A 131 -3.10 9.54 -12.83
N LYS A 132 -3.42 10.29 -13.89
CA LYS A 132 -4.50 9.93 -14.82
C LYS A 132 -4.27 8.54 -15.43
N SER A 133 -3.04 8.29 -15.89
CA SER A 133 -2.65 6.99 -16.47
C SER A 133 -2.75 5.86 -15.44
N ARG A 134 -2.16 6.03 -14.24
CA ARG A 134 -2.20 5.05 -13.15
C ARG A 134 -3.63 4.70 -12.75
N LEU A 135 -4.49 5.70 -12.54
CA LEU A 135 -5.89 5.48 -12.17
C LEU A 135 -6.69 4.81 -13.29
N PHE A 136 -6.41 5.14 -14.55
CA PHE A 136 -7.04 4.46 -15.69
C PHE A 136 -6.65 2.98 -15.72
N ARG A 137 -5.35 2.68 -15.66
CA ARG A 137 -4.83 1.30 -15.64
C ARG A 137 -5.32 0.52 -14.43
N ALA A 138 -5.32 1.13 -13.24
CA ALA A 138 -5.83 0.51 -12.02
C ALA A 138 -7.29 0.07 -12.18
N ARG A 139 -8.15 0.91 -12.76
CA ARG A 139 -9.56 0.53 -13.01
C ARG A 139 -9.68 -0.65 -13.97
N GLN A 140 -8.86 -0.72 -15.02
CA GLN A 140 -8.86 -1.86 -15.95
C GLN A 140 -8.46 -3.15 -15.22
N MET A 141 -7.37 -3.12 -14.47
CA MET A 141 -6.88 -4.28 -13.70
C MET A 141 -7.90 -4.75 -12.66
N LEU A 142 -8.54 -3.82 -11.95
CA LEU A 142 -9.58 -4.15 -10.97
C LEU A 142 -10.83 -4.74 -11.61
N ALA A 143 -11.23 -4.26 -12.79
CA ALA A 143 -12.36 -4.82 -13.53
C ALA A 143 -12.06 -6.26 -13.97
N GLU A 144 -10.89 -6.49 -14.56
CA GLU A 144 -10.43 -7.83 -14.97
C GLU A 144 -10.34 -8.79 -13.79
N ALA A 145 -9.78 -8.34 -12.65
CA ALA A 145 -9.66 -9.15 -11.45
C ALA A 145 -11.00 -9.44 -10.77
N ALA A 146 -11.99 -8.55 -10.89
CA ALA A 146 -13.33 -8.76 -10.34
C ALA A 146 -14.21 -9.69 -11.21
N GLU A 147 -13.87 -9.86 -12.49
CA GLU A 147 -14.53 -10.78 -13.43
C GLU A 147 -13.91 -12.19 -13.44
N ALA A 148 -12.74 -12.37 -12.82
CA ALA A 148 -12.11 -13.67 -12.68
C ALA A 148 -12.90 -14.58 -11.72
N PRO A 149 -13.21 -15.84 -12.10
CA PRO A 149 -14.06 -16.76 -11.34
C PRO A 149 -13.41 -17.29 -10.05
#